data_AF-A0AB38BLV7-F1
#
_entry.id   AF-A0AB38BLV7-F1
#
_cell.length_a   1.000
_cell.length_b   1.000
_cell.length_c   1.000
_cell.angle_alpha   90.00
_cell.angle_beta   90.00
_cell.angle_gamma   90.00
#
_symmetry.space_group_name_H-M   'P 1'
#
loop_
_entity.id
_entity.type
_entity.pdbx_description
1 polymer ?
#
loop_
_entity_poly.entity_id
_entity_poly.type
_entity_poly.pdbx_seq_one_letter_code
_entity_poly.pdbx_strand_id
1 'polypeptide(L)'
;DPYFFGIWDKEHSKVLGTLALMRNDRQNGVIEVGYVIYSQQLKKSIQATEAQYLLAKYVFEILGYRRYEWKCDSLNEPSKLAAQRLGFEYEGTFRQAVVYKNRNRDTSWFSMLDCEWERNKKRLEKWLSPGNFDQDGKQLLSLNDLK
;
A
#
# COMPACT_ATOMS: atom_id res chain seq x y z
N ASP A 1 -5.62 18.85 0.52
CA ASP A 1 -4.50 18.43 1.37
C ASP A 1 -4.50 16.93 1.63
N PRO A 2 -3.33 16.31 1.86
CA PRO A 2 -3.23 14.92 2.30
C PRO A 2 -3.88 14.71 3.67
N TYR A 3 -4.55 13.57 3.85
CA TYR A 3 -5.10 13.12 5.12
C TYR A 3 -4.20 12.03 5.70
N PHE A 4 -3.49 12.34 6.79
CA PHE A 4 -2.48 11.47 7.39
C PHE A 4 -3.06 10.51 8.42
N PHE A 5 -2.50 9.30 8.45
CA PHE A 5 -2.76 8.28 9.45
C PHE A 5 -1.45 7.86 10.13
N GLY A 6 -1.52 7.59 11.43
CA GLY A 6 -0.46 6.92 12.18
C GLY A 6 -0.67 5.41 12.19
N ILE A 7 0.40 4.64 12.02
CA ILE A 7 0.39 3.18 12.17
C ILE A 7 0.79 2.88 13.61
N TRP A 8 -0.21 2.52 14.42
CA TRP A 8 -0.06 2.27 15.85
C TRP A 8 0.08 0.77 16.13
N ASP A 9 1.19 0.41 16.77
CA ASP A 9 1.36 -0.91 17.37
C ASP A 9 0.68 -0.95 18.74
N LYS A 10 -0.40 -1.71 18.82
CA LYS A 10 -1.19 -1.86 20.04
C LYS A 10 -0.45 -2.61 21.13
N GLU A 11 0.37 -3.60 20.77
CA GLU A 11 1.06 -4.46 21.73
C GLU A 11 2.12 -3.66 22.49
N HIS A 12 2.92 -2.87 21.77
CA HIS A 12 4.01 -2.10 22.35
C HIS A 12 3.65 -0.64 22.62
N SER A 13 2.42 -0.22 22.32
CA SER A 13 1.90 1.15 22.50
C SER A 13 2.79 2.22 21.85
N LYS A 14 3.14 2.04 20.58
CA LYS A 14 4.04 2.94 19.83
C LYS A 14 3.55 3.21 18.42
N VAL A 15 3.80 4.42 17.93
CA VAL A 15 3.66 4.75 16.50
C VAL A 15 4.88 4.21 15.75
N LEU A 16 4.66 3.34 14.77
CA LEU A 16 5.71 2.70 13.98
C LEU A 16 5.85 3.25 12.56
N GLY A 17 4.95 4.14 12.14
CA GLY A 17 5.00 4.75 10.81
C GLY A 17 3.80 5.61 10.49
N THR A 18 3.78 6.14 9.28
CA THR A 18 2.68 6.93 8.74
C THR A 18 2.41 6.55 7.29
N LEU A 19 1.18 6.83 6.86
CA LEU A 19 0.74 6.84 5.47
C LEU A 19 -0.36 7.89 5.32
N ALA A 20 -0.64 8.33 4.09
CA ALA A 20 -1.67 9.34 3.86
C ALA A 20 -2.50 9.01 2.62
N LEU A 21 -3.77 9.40 2.66
CA LEU A 21 -4.61 9.51 1.47
C LEU A 21 -4.43 10.92 0.89
N MET A 22 -4.10 11.01 -0.38
CA MET A 22 -3.80 12.27 -1.06
C MET A 22 -4.32 12.28 -2.50
N ARG A 23 -4.22 13.44 -3.15
CA ARG A 23 -4.71 13.66 -4.53
C ARG A 23 -6.14 13.15 -4.72
N ASN A 24 -6.99 13.45 -3.74
CA ASN A 24 -8.37 13.02 -3.71
C ASN A 24 -9.19 13.72 -4.80
N ASP A 25 -9.59 12.95 -5.81
CA ASP A 25 -10.57 13.33 -6.81
C ASP A 25 -11.90 12.63 -6.49
N ARG A 26 -12.73 13.33 -5.71
CA ARG A 26 -14.04 12.84 -5.28
C ARG A 26 -15.01 12.65 -6.44
N GLN A 27 -14.90 13.50 -7.47
CA GLN A 27 -15.83 13.48 -8.60
C GLN A 27 -15.68 12.18 -9.40
N ASN A 28 -14.44 11.73 -9.58
CA ASN A 28 -14.14 10.50 -10.32
C ASN A 28 -13.93 9.27 -9.42
N GLY A 29 -13.92 9.44 -8.09
CA GLY A 29 -13.66 8.36 -7.14
C GLY A 29 -12.24 7.83 -7.25
N VAL A 30 -11.26 8.72 -7.33
CA VAL A 30 -9.83 8.39 -7.44
C VAL A 30 -9.07 8.96 -6.23
N ILE A 31 -8.22 8.14 -5.62
CA ILE A 31 -7.37 8.59 -4.51
C ILE A 31 -6.03 7.87 -4.52
N GLU A 32 -5.00 8.52 -3.99
CA GLU A 32 -3.65 7.97 -3.92
C GLU A 32 -3.26 7.68 -2.46
N VAL A 33 -2.62 6.54 -2.23
CA VAL A 33 -1.81 6.34 -1.02
C VAL A 33 -0.40 6.85 -1.25
N GLY A 34 0.02 7.75 -0.36
CA GLY A 34 1.33 8.36 -0.40
C GLY A 34 1.86 8.62 1.01
N TYR A 35 2.98 9.34 1.09
CA TYR A 35 3.66 9.63 2.35
C TYR A 35 3.87 8.40 3.25
N VAL A 36 4.15 7.25 2.63
CA VAL A 36 4.41 5.99 3.32
C VAL A 36 5.80 6.04 3.96
N ILE A 37 5.84 6.15 5.29
CA ILE A 37 7.08 6.22 6.08
C ILE A 37 7.01 5.14 7.15
N TYR A 38 7.82 4.09 6.99
CA TYR A 38 7.89 2.98 7.94
C TYR A 38 9.19 3.02 8.74
N SER A 39 9.08 2.86 10.06
CA SER A 39 10.22 2.53 10.92
C SER A 39 10.85 1.20 10.50
N GLN A 40 12.07 0.92 11.00
CA GLN A 40 12.73 -0.36 10.69
C GLN A 40 11.95 -1.57 11.22
N GLN A 41 11.26 -1.43 12.35
CA GLN A 41 10.45 -2.50 12.95
C GLN A 41 9.22 -2.83 12.11
N LEU A 42 8.65 -1.81 11.44
CA LEU A 42 7.45 -1.99 10.62
C LEU A 42 7.76 -2.57 9.23
N LYS A 43 8.95 -2.34 8.69
CA LYS A 43 9.29 -2.81 7.34
C LYS A 43 9.23 -4.33 7.27
N LYS A 44 8.50 -4.83 6.26
CA LYS A 44 8.32 -6.26 5.99
C LYS A 44 7.62 -7.02 7.13
N SER A 45 6.87 -6.33 7.99
CA SER A 45 6.06 -6.96 9.05
C SER A 45 4.62 -7.25 8.60
N ILE A 46 3.90 -8.00 9.43
CA ILE A 46 2.46 -8.27 9.27
C ILE A 46 1.68 -6.94 9.33
N GLN A 47 1.98 -6.12 10.34
CA GLN A 47 1.33 -4.83 10.59
C GLN A 47 1.47 -3.87 9.40
N ALA A 48 2.61 -3.88 8.68
CA ALA A 48 2.78 -3.06 7.48
C ALA A 48 1.84 -3.46 6.34
N THR A 49 1.58 -4.76 6.18
CA THR A 49 0.63 -5.26 5.17
C THR A 49 -0.80 -4.98 5.63
N GLU A 50 -1.10 -5.20 6.91
CA GLU A 50 -2.41 -4.92 7.50
C GLU A 50 -2.78 -3.43 7.38
N ALA A 51 -1.85 -2.51 7.65
CA ALA A 51 -2.09 -1.07 7.51
C ALA A 51 -2.51 -0.68 6.08
N GLN A 52 -1.89 -1.29 5.07
CA GLN A 52 -2.26 -1.06 3.66
C GLN A 52 -3.60 -1.71 3.30
N TYR A 53 -3.87 -2.92 3.81
CA TYR A 53 -5.15 -3.60 3.65
C TYR A 53 -6.31 -2.77 4.25
N LEU A 54 -6.15 -2.27 5.49
CA LEU A 54 -7.17 -1.47 6.15
C LEU A 54 -7.45 -0.17 5.39
N LEU A 55 -6.41 0.48 4.85
CA LEU A 55 -6.60 1.70 4.07
C LEU A 55 -7.28 1.41 2.73
N ALA A 56 -6.87 0.36 2.01
CA ALA A 56 -7.53 -0.06 0.77
C ALA A 56 -9.00 -0.42 1.01
N LYS A 57 -9.28 -1.19 2.08
CA LYS A 57 -10.64 -1.53 2.50
C LYS A 57 -11.48 -0.29 2.77
N TYR A 58 -10.94 0.70 3.47
CA TYR A 58 -11.64 1.97 3.69
C TYR A 58 -11.95 2.69 2.36
N VAL A 59 -10.97 2.76 1.45
CA VAL A 59 -11.14 3.40 0.13
C VAL A 59 -12.23 2.73 -0.71
N PHE A 60 -12.25 1.40 -0.78
CA PHE A 60 -13.21 0.69 -1.62
C PHE A 60 -14.58 0.47 -0.94
N GLU A 61 -14.61 0.08 0.34
CA GLU A 61 -15.85 -0.34 1.01
C GLU A 61 -16.59 0.78 1.72
N ILE A 62 -15.88 1.83 2.17
CA ILE A 62 -16.49 2.95 2.91
C ILE A 62 -16.62 4.18 2.01
N LEU A 63 -15.55 4.53 1.28
CA LEU A 63 -15.60 5.69 0.37
C LEU A 63 -16.25 5.35 -0.97
N GLY A 64 -16.30 4.07 -1.37
CA GLY A 64 -16.87 3.64 -2.64
C GLY A 64 -16.07 4.10 -3.87
N TYR A 65 -14.74 4.27 -3.71
CA TYR A 65 -13.90 4.79 -4.79
C TYR A 65 -13.59 3.69 -5.81
N ARG A 66 -13.39 4.13 -7.06
CA ARG A 66 -13.22 3.24 -8.20
C ARG A 66 -11.76 2.93 -8.51
N ARG A 67 -10.85 3.75 -8.01
CA ARG A 67 -9.43 3.67 -8.30
C ARG A 67 -8.58 4.13 -7.11
N TYR A 68 -7.66 3.28 -6.72
CA TYR A 68 -6.69 3.53 -5.67
C TYR A 68 -5.27 3.51 -6.26
N GLU A 69 -4.54 4.61 -6.13
CA GLU A 69 -3.26 4.82 -6.81
C GLU A 69 -2.07 4.63 -5.86
N TRP A 70 -1.00 4.06 -6.39
CA TRP A 70 0.32 4.04 -5.77
C TRP A 70 1.35 4.63 -6.74
N LYS A 71 2.23 5.49 -6.23
CA LYS A 71 3.34 6.03 -7.02
C LYS A 71 4.64 6.01 -6.29
N CYS A 72 5.70 5.78 -7.04
CA CYS A 72 7.04 5.87 -6.51
C CYS A 72 8.00 6.40 -7.56
N ASP A 73 9.19 6.76 -7.10
CA ASP A 73 10.33 6.97 -7.99
C ASP A 73 10.61 5.66 -8.74
N SER A 74 10.85 5.73 -10.05
CA SER A 74 11.16 4.55 -10.87
C SER A 74 12.38 3.78 -10.39
N LEU A 75 13.31 4.44 -9.69
CA LEU A 75 14.50 3.85 -9.07
C LEU A 75 14.23 3.23 -7.69
N ASN A 76 13.04 3.39 -7.12
CA ASN A 76 12.66 2.83 -5.83
C ASN A 76 12.09 1.41 -5.97
N GLU A 77 12.97 0.44 -6.27
CA GLU A 77 12.61 -0.97 -6.42
C GLU A 77 11.80 -1.55 -5.24
N PRO A 78 12.17 -1.29 -3.97
CA PRO A 78 11.38 -1.79 -2.83
C PRO A 78 9.93 -1.32 -2.85
N SER A 79 9.68 -0.08 -3.29
CA SER A 79 8.32 0.45 -3.36
C SER A 79 7.53 -0.13 -4.53
N LYS A 80 8.15 -0.38 -5.69
CA LYS A 80 7.50 -1.04 -6.83
C LYS A 80 7.09 -2.46 -6.46
N LEU A 81 8.01 -3.23 -5.86
CA LEU A 81 7.73 -4.59 -5.40
C LEU A 81 6.65 -4.62 -4.33
N ALA A 82 6.60 -3.63 -3.43
CA ALA A 82 5.53 -3.52 -2.44
C ALA A 82 4.17 -3.28 -3.09
N ALA A 83 4.07 -2.35 -4.05
CA ALA A 83 2.83 -2.07 -4.78
C ALA A 83 2.31 -3.34 -5.48
N GLN A 84 3.17 -4.02 -6.24
CA GLN A 84 2.81 -5.26 -6.94
C GLN A 84 2.39 -6.38 -5.97
N ARG A 85 3.15 -6.61 -4.90
CA ARG A 85 2.81 -7.61 -3.86
C ARG A 85 1.44 -7.33 -3.24
N LEU A 86 1.08 -6.06 -3.04
CA LEU A 86 -0.21 -5.65 -2.49
C LEU A 86 -1.36 -5.74 -3.49
N GLY A 87 -1.07 -6.00 -4.77
CA GLY A 87 -2.08 -6.18 -5.83
C GLY A 87 -2.36 -4.93 -6.65
N PHE A 88 -1.47 -3.95 -6.63
CA PHE A 88 -1.53 -2.84 -7.58
C PHE A 88 -0.88 -3.26 -8.91
N GLU A 89 -1.54 -2.95 -10.01
CA GLU A 89 -1.09 -3.19 -11.37
C GLU A 89 -0.30 -2.00 -11.91
N TYR A 90 0.80 -2.27 -12.63
CA TYR A 90 1.65 -1.22 -13.22
C TYR A 90 1.01 -0.64 -14.48
N GLU A 91 0.99 0.69 -14.60
CA GLU A 91 0.32 1.37 -15.72
C GLU A 91 1.27 2.19 -16.59
N GLY A 92 2.45 2.53 -16.09
CA GLY A 92 3.41 3.29 -16.86
C GLY A 92 4.36 4.12 -16.02
N THR A 93 5.30 4.76 -16.70
CA THR A 93 6.28 5.65 -16.09
C THR A 93 6.25 7.01 -16.78
N PHE A 94 6.00 8.05 -15.99
CA PHE A 94 6.11 9.42 -16.46
C PHE A 94 7.58 9.85 -16.36
N ARG A 95 8.22 10.02 -17.52
CA ARG A 95 9.61 10.46 -17.63
C ARG A 95 9.73 11.93 -17.22
N GLN A 96 10.75 12.24 -16.45
CA GLN A 96 11.03 13.57 -15.91
C GLN A 96 9.82 14.22 -15.22
N ALA A 97 9.03 13.42 -14.49
CA ALA A 97 7.81 13.87 -13.86
C ALA A 97 8.05 14.99 -12.83
N VAL A 98 9.13 14.89 -12.06
CA VAL A 98 9.52 15.90 -11.07
C VAL A 98 11.05 15.96 -10.91
N VAL A 99 11.55 17.08 -10.40
CA VAL A 99 12.91 17.20 -9.85
C VAL A 99 12.80 17.19 -8.32
N TYR A 100 13.54 16.32 -7.65
CA TYR A 100 13.58 16.29 -6.18
C TYR A 100 14.98 15.92 -5.70
N LYS A 101 15.39 16.46 -4.54
CA LYS A 101 16.74 16.26 -3.99
C LYS A 101 17.84 16.50 -5.04
N ASN A 102 17.70 17.57 -5.83
CA ASN A 102 18.61 17.96 -6.91
C ASN A 102 18.86 16.88 -7.98
N ARG A 103 17.90 15.99 -8.24
CA ARG A 103 17.96 15.03 -9.35
C ARG A 103 16.63 14.87 -10.07
N ASN A 104 16.71 14.37 -11.32
CA ASN A 104 15.54 13.90 -12.06
C ASN A 104 14.84 12.76 -11.32
N ARG A 105 13.51 12.72 -11.40
CA ARG A 105 12.68 11.58 -11.00
C ARG A 105 11.64 11.29 -12.05
N ASP A 106 11.78 10.11 -12.62
CA ASP A 106 10.69 9.46 -13.34
C ASP A 106 9.75 8.83 -12.31
N THR A 107 8.44 8.89 -12.55
CA THR A 107 7.45 8.37 -11.61
C THR A 107 6.76 7.16 -12.20
N SER A 108 6.92 6.01 -11.55
CA SER A 108 6.18 4.79 -11.88
C SER A 108 4.81 4.82 -11.20
N TRP A 109 3.77 4.54 -11.98
CA TRP A 109 2.37 4.56 -11.59
C TRP A 109 1.81 3.15 -11.51
N PHE A 110 1.08 2.91 -10.44
CA PHE A 110 0.33 1.69 -10.24
C PHE A 110 -1.08 2.01 -9.76
N SER A 111 -2.03 1.12 -10.00
CA SER A 111 -3.40 1.26 -9.53
C SER A 111 -4.00 -0.04 -9.07
N MET A 112 -5.03 0.06 -8.23
CA MET A 112 -5.95 -1.02 -7.93
C MET A 112 -7.37 -0.51 -8.23
N LEU A 113 -8.16 -1.32 -8.93
CA LEU A 113 -9.52 -0.98 -9.33
C LEU A 113 -10.56 -1.59 -8.39
N ASP A 114 -11.75 -0.98 -8.35
CA ASP A 114 -12.91 -1.49 -7.63
C ASP A 114 -13.26 -2.94 -7.99
N CYS A 115 -13.23 -3.29 -9.27
CA CYS A 115 -13.51 -4.64 -9.75
C CYS A 115 -12.44 -5.68 -9.36
N GLU A 116 -11.24 -5.23 -9.00
CA GLU A 116 -10.13 -6.08 -8.55
C GLU A 116 -10.13 -6.25 -7.02
N TRP A 117 -10.79 -5.33 -6.30
CA TRP A 117 -10.72 -5.26 -4.85
C TRP A 117 -11.16 -6.56 -4.18
N GLU A 118 -12.29 -7.15 -4.59
CA GLU A 118 -12.80 -8.36 -3.93
C GLU A 118 -11.82 -9.56 -4.02
N ARG A 119 -11.08 -9.67 -5.13
CA ARG A 119 -10.03 -10.68 -5.27
C ARG A 119 -8.82 -10.34 -4.40
N ASN A 120 -8.34 -9.10 -4.46
CA ASN A 120 -7.20 -8.62 -3.68
C ASN A 120 -7.47 -8.74 -2.17
N LYS A 121 -8.69 -8.41 -1.72
CA LYS A 121 -9.17 -8.56 -0.36
C LYS A 121 -9.06 -10.00 0.13
N LYS A 122 -9.63 -10.98 -0.60
CA LYS A 122 -9.54 -12.39 -0.23
C LYS A 122 -8.10 -12.87 -0.12
N ARG A 123 -7.23 -12.43 -1.05
CA ARG A 123 -5.80 -12.73 -1.01
C ARG A 123 -5.13 -12.19 0.25
N LEU A 124 -5.39 -10.93 0.58
CA LEU A 124 -4.85 -10.25 1.77
C LEU A 124 -5.38 -10.85 3.06
N GLU A 125 -6.68 -11.12 3.17
CA GLU A 125 -7.30 -11.73 4.35
C GLU A 125 -6.79 -13.15 4.60
N LYS A 126 -6.60 -13.94 3.53
CA LYS A 126 -5.97 -15.26 3.65
C LYS A 126 -4.53 -15.16 4.17
N TRP A 127 -3.75 -14.21 3.66
CA TRP A 127 -2.39 -13.99 4.13
C TRP A 127 -2.33 -13.48 5.58
N LEU A 128 -3.23 -12.57 5.96
CA LEU A 128 -3.33 -11.99 7.30
C LEU A 128 -3.96 -12.94 8.32
N SER A 129 -4.50 -14.08 7.89
CA SER A 129 -5.09 -15.05 8.81
C SER A 129 -4.05 -15.54 9.82
N PRO A 130 -4.39 -15.65 11.12
CA PRO A 130 -3.45 -16.13 12.14
C PRO A 130 -2.84 -17.50 11.81
N GLY A 131 -3.59 -18.36 11.11
CA GLY A 131 -3.13 -19.67 10.67
C GLY A 131 -2.08 -19.66 9.57
N ASN A 132 -1.74 -18.50 8.99
CA ASN A 132 -0.67 -18.35 8.01
C ASN A 132 0.70 -18.02 8.64
N PHE A 133 0.81 -17.96 9.97
CA PHE A 133 2.06 -17.64 10.65
C PHE A 133 2.41 -18.72 11.68
N ASP A 134 3.70 -19.07 11.76
CA ASP A 134 4.21 -19.97 12.79
C ASP A 134 4.43 -19.25 14.13
N GLN A 135 4.93 -19.98 15.14
CA GLN A 135 5.15 -19.47 16.49
C GLN A 135 6.20 -18.34 16.54
N ASP A 136 7.08 -18.26 15.55
CA ASP A 136 8.10 -17.22 15.42
C ASP A 136 7.62 -16.03 14.56
N GLY A 137 6.35 -16.04 14.14
CA GLY A 137 5.74 -15.00 13.31
C GLY A 137 6.17 -15.05 11.84
N LYS A 138 6.77 -16.15 11.39
CA LYS A 138 7.16 -16.33 9.99
C LYS A 138 5.98 -16.85 9.19
N GLN A 139 5.77 -16.24 8.01
CA GLN A 139 4.70 -16.63 7.09
C GLN A 139 4.91 -18.06 6.56
N LEU A 140 3.83 -18.86 6.53
CA LEU A 140 3.78 -20.20 5.94
C LEU A 140 3.58 -20.12 4.42
N LEU A 141 2.68 -19.24 3.97
CA LEU A 141 2.48 -18.90 2.56
C LEU A 141 2.84 -17.43 2.34
N SER A 142 3.62 -17.15 1.29
CA SER A 142 3.91 -15.77 0.92
C SER A 142 2.70 -15.14 0.23
N LEU A 143 2.53 -13.83 0.39
CA LEU A 143 1.44 -13.10 -0.29
C LEU A 143 1.53 -13.21 -1.82
N ASN A 144 2.74 -13.40 -2.36
CA ASN A 144 2.96 -13.58 -3.80
C ASN A 144 2.52 -14.97 -4.31
N ASP A 145 2.48 -15.98 -3.43
CA ASP A 145 2.06 -17.34 -3.80
C ASP A 145 0.54 -17.50 -3.78
N LEU A 146 -0.17 -16.56 -3.15
CA LEU A 146 -1.62 -16.52 -3.11
C LEU A 146 -2.13 -15.87 -4.41
N LYS A 147 -3.08 -16.51 -5.08
CA LYS A 147 -3.68 -16.02 -6.34
C LYS A 147 -4.94 -15.21 -6.11
#